data_AF-A0AAP0J7U0-F1
#
_entry.id   AF-A0AAP0J7U0-F1
#
_cell.length_a   1.000
_cell.length_b   1.000
_cell.length_c   1.000
_cell.angle_alpha   90.00
_cell.angle_beta   90.00
_cell.angle_gamma   90.00
#
_symmetry.space_group_name_H-M   'P 1'
#
loop_
_entity.id
_entity.type
_entity.pdbx_description
1 polymer ?
#
loop_
_entity_poly.entity_id
_entity_poly.type
_entity_poly.pdbx_seq_one_letter_code
_entity_poly.pdbx_strand_id
1 'polypeptide(L)'
;MFLHLAIYAGVALSVELMTYSPGIFRGLVGILVISVFSQELLLLHYHSVDHVGLEGHYHWLLQLIVVASLISAVAMTSSPSSFTAAFVLSTSVVFQGCWFMNMGFTLWNPPFVPKGCAMRMDSDDNMHGAVVCDTAEATGRAKTLANLQFSWILGGILIFTASLCMALGGKFVNTRRLSEYEQLQIRVVDVTPISVDVDDSATAAAAAAAAGEAQFYIDKHLVSNQA
;
A
#
# COMPACT_ATOMS: atom_id res chain seq x y z
N MET A 1 17.17 9.47 0.13
CA MET A 1 15.83 8.84 0.25
C MET A 1 15.16 9.13 1.60
N PHE A 2 15.76 8.74 2.73
CA PHE A 2 15.14 8.89 4.07
C PHE A 2 14.77 10.33 4.45
N LEU A 3 15.60 11.32 4.09
CA LEU A 3 15.29 12.73 4.31
C LEU A 3 14.03 13.17 3.56
N HIS A 4 13.85 12.76 2.30
CA HIS A 4 12.67 13.11 1.50
C HIS A 4 11.40 12.45 2.04
N LEU A 5 11.51 11.20 2.53
CA LEU A 5 10.42 10.53 3.24
C LEU A 5 10.04 11.27 4.52
N ALA A 6 11.02 11.70 5.32
CA ALA A 6 10.78 12.46 6.54
C ALA A 6 10.12 13.82 6.26
N ILE A 7 10.56 14.51 5.19
CA ILE A 7 9.93 15.76 4.73
C ILE A 7 8.48 15.50 4.31
N TYR A 8 8.23 14.49 3.48
CA TYR A 8 6.88 14.12 3.05
C TYR A 8 5.98 13.81 4.26
N ALA A 9 6.42 12.95 5.17
CA ALA A 9 5.66 12.55 6.35
C ALA A 9 5.39 13.75 7.28
N GLY A 10 6.39 14.61 7.52
CA GLY A 10 6.24 15.80 8.34
C GLY A 10 5.25 16.80 7.74
N VAL A 11 5.30 17.02 6.42
CA VAL A 11 4.36 17.90 5.72
C VAL A 11 2.96 17.31 5.70
N ALA A 12 2.80 16.02 5.39
CA ALA A 12 1.51 15.34 5.42
C ALA A 12 0.86 15.43 6.81
N LEU A 13 1.62 15.14 7.87
CA LEU A 13 1.15 15.26 9.25
C LEU A 13 0.81 16.70 9.63
N SER A 14 1.60 17.68 9.18
CA SER A 14 1.32 19.10 9.43
C SER A 14 0.02 19.55 8.75
N VAL A 15 -0.25 19.05 7.54
CA VAL A 15 -1.48 19.33 6.79
C VAL A 15 -2.70 18.68 7.45
N GLU A 16 -2.56 17.47 7.98
CA GLU A 16 -3.60 16.81 8.78
C GLU A 16 -3.90 17.59 10.08
N LEU A 17 -2.87 18.12 10.74
CA LEU A 17 -3.01 18.87 11.99
C LEU A 17 -3.54 20.30 11.78
N MET A 18 -3.16 20.97 10.69
CA MET A 18 -3.61 22.32 10.33
C MET A 18 -4.91 22.26 9.53
N THR A 19 -6.03 22.04 10.21
CA THR A 19 -7.40 21.96 9.66
C THR A 19 -7.97 23.27 9.08
N TYR A 20 -7.14 24.14 8.49
CA TYR A 20 -7.57 25.47 8.02
C TYR A 20 -7.90 25.53 6.52
N SER A 21 -7.30 24.69 5.66
CA SER A 21 -7.68 24.59 4.24
C SER A 21 -7.07 23.33 3.57
N PRO A 22 -7.77 22.19 3.58
CA PRO A 22 -7.25 20.94 3.00
C PRO A 22 -7.07 21.01 1.48
N GLY A 23 -7.71 21.96 0.80
CA GLY A 23 -7.64 22.10 -0.66
C GLY A 23 -6.29 22.60 -1.19
N ILE A 24 -5.64 23.54 -0.48
CA ILE A 24 -4.40 24.19 -0.95
C ILE A 24 -3.21 23.25 -0.83
N PHE A 25 -3.11 22.52 0.28
CA PHE A 25 -1.95 21.67 0.55
C PHE A 25 -2.03 20.27 -0.06
N ARG A 26 -3.21 19.84 -0.54
CA ARG A 26 -3.39 18.53 -1.17
C ARG A 26 -2.51 18.33 -2.41
N GLY A 27 -2.38 19.36 -3.25
CA GLY A 27 -1.50 19.31 -4.42
C GLY A 27 -0.03 19.19 -4.02
N LEU A 28 0.38 19.87 -2.94
CA LEU A 28 1.74 19.85 -2.43
C LEU A 28 2.10 18.46 -1.88
N VAL A 29 1.21 17.85 -1.09
CA VAL A 29 1.38 16.46 -0.60
C VAL A 29 1.46 15.47 -1.77
N GLY A 30 0.63 15.66 -2.81
CA GLY A 30 0.66 14.87 -4.05
C GLY A 30 2.00 14.93 -4.78
N ILE A 31 2.55 16.13 -4.98
CA ILE A 31 3.87 16.31 -5.63
C ILE A 31 4.98 15.67 -4.79
N LEU A 32 4.93 15.81 -3.45
CA LEU A 32 5.91 15.20 -2.57
C LEU A 32 5.90 13.67 -2.64
N VAL A 33 4.72 13.03 -2.63
CA VAL A 33 4.64 11.57 -2.74
C VAL A 33 5.13 11.07 -4.11
N ILE A 34 4.79 11.77 -5.21
CA ILE A 34 5.30 11.46 -6.55
C ILE A 34 6.84 11.60 -6.58
N SER A 35 7.39 12.64 -5.96
CA SER A 35 8.84 12.84 -5.86
C SER A 35 9.52 11.72 -5.08
N VAL A 36 8.92 11.24 -3.98
CA VAL A 36 9.46 10.13 -3.19
C VAL A 36 9.58 8.87 -4.04
N PHE A 37 8.49 8.45 -4.71
CA PHE A 37 8.53 7.25 -5.55
C PHE A 37 9.44 7.42 -6.77
N SER A 38 9.53 8.62 -7.34
CA SER A 38 10.45 8.91 -8.44
C SER A 38 11.92 8.77 -8.01
N GLN A 39 12.27 9.28 -6.83
CA GLN A 39 13.62 9.15 -6.29
C GLN A 39 13.96 7.70 -5.94
N GLU A 40 13.02 6.98 -5.34
CA GLU A 40 13.17 5.55 -5.07
C GLU A 40 13.40 4.77 -6.38
N LEU A 41 12.60 5.05 -7.42
CA LEU A 41 12.74 4.42 -8.73
C LEU A 41 14.12 4.65 -9.33
N LEU A 42 14.61 5.89 -9.28
CA LEU A 42 15.94 6.25 -9.81
C LEU A 42 17.06 5.55 -9.04
N LEU A 43 16.98 5.54 -7.69
CA LEU A 43 17.98 4.90 -6.84
C LEU A 43 18.05 3.40 -7.14
N LEU A 44 16.89 2.74 -7.19
CA LEU A 44 16.80 1.30 -7.51
C LEU A 44 17.26 1.00 -8.93
N HIS A 45 16.95 1.88 -9.89
CA HIS A 45 17.41 1.69 -11.26
C HIS A 45 18.93 1.71 -11.35
N TYR A 46 19.59 2.72 -10.77
CA TYR A 46 21.05 2.79 -10.75
C TYR A 46 21.65 1.60 -9.99
N HIS A 47 21.12 1.27 -8.82
CA HIS A 47 21.59 0.11 -8.05
C HIS A 47 21.42 -1.22 -8.82
N SER A 48 20.32 -1.37 -9.55
CA SER A 48 20.06 -2.59 -10.33
C SER A 48 20.96 -2.72 -11.55
N VAL A 49 21.45 -1.61 -12.11
CA VAL A 49 22.38 -1.62 -13.25
C VAL A 49 23.75 -2.14 -12.82
N ASP A 50 24.12 -1.93 -11.55
CA ASP A 50 25.40 -2.39 -11.00
C ASP A 50 25.43 -3.91 -10.70
N HIS A 51 24.27 -4.56 -10.67
CA HIS A 51 24.15 -5.99 -10.37
C HIS A 51 23.80 -6.83 -11.60
N VAL A 52 24.75 -7.66 -12.05
CA VAL A 52 24.50 -8.68 -13.07
C VAL A 52 24.08 -10.01 -12.42
N GLY A 53 23.01 -10.64 -12.91
CA GLY A 53 22.61 -11.99 -12.49
C GLY A 53 21.26 -12.09 -11.76
N LEU A 54 21.24 -12.78 -10.62
CA LEU A 54 20.02 -13.07 -9.84
C LEU A 54 19.57 -11.87 -9.00
N GLU A 55 20.50 -11.20 -8.32
CA GLU A 55 20.23 -10.00 -7.53
C GLU A 55 19.59 -8.90 -8.38
N GLY A 56 20.15 -8.62 -9.56
CA GLY A 56 19.55 -7.69 -10.54
C GLY A 56 18.14 -8.09 -10.96
N HIS A 57 17.82 -9.38 -11.06
CA HIS A 57 16.46 -9.85 -11.37
C HIS A 57 15.47 -9.55 -10.24
N TYR A 58 15.88 -9.71 -8.97
CA TYR A 58 15.06 -9.32 -7.82
C TYR A 58 14.84 -7.80 -7.74
N HIS A 59 15.88 -7.01 -8.04
CA HIS A 59 15.77 -5.55 -8.10
C HIS A 59 14.88 -5.08 -9.26
N TRP A 60 14.95 -5.73 -10.42
CA TRP A 60 14.07 -5.42 -11.56
C TRP A 60 12.58 -5.64 -11.21
N LEU A 61 12.26 -6.75 -10.51
CA LEU A 61 10.90 -7.01 -10.02
C LEU A 61 10.45 -5.96 -9.00
N LEU A 62 11.34 -5.53 -8.09
CA LEU A 62 11.06 -4.44 -7.15
C LEU A 62 10.78 -3.13 -7.89
N GLN A 63 11.54 -2.83 -8.96
CA GLN A 63 11.36 -1.64 -9.78
C GLN A 63 9.96 -1.59 -10.41
N LEU A 64 9.42 -2.74 -10.83
CA LEU A 64 8.04 -2.85 -11.34
C LEU A 64 7.01 -2.42 -10.29
N ILE A 65 7.17 -2.87 -9.04
CA ILE A 65 6.27 -2.48 -7.93
C ILE A 65 6.33 -0.96 -7.72
N VAL A 66 7.53 -0.38 -7.69
CA VAL A 66 7.70 1.07 -7.49
C VAL A 66 7.10 1.87 -8.65
N VAL A 67 7.20 1.40 -9.89
CA VAL A 67 6.50 2.02 -11.03
C VAL A 67 4.98 1.97 -10.86
N ALA A 68 4.43 0.85 -10.40
CA ALA A 68 2.99 0.74 -10.12
C ALA A 68 2.55 1.71 -9.00
N SER A 69 3.35 1.85 -7.94
CA SER A 69 3.15 2.85 -6.88
C SER A 69 3.20 4.27 -7.43
N LEU A 70 4.18 4.59 -8.28
CA LEU A 70 4.32 5.91 -8.90
C LEU A 70 3.11 6.27 -9.78
N ILE A 71 2.66 5.35 -10.64
CA ILE A 71 1.48 5.54 -11.48
C ILE A 71 0.23 5.77 -10.61
N SER A 72 0.08 4.99 -9.54
CA SER A 72 -1.04 5.13 -8.61
C SER A 72 -0.99 6.44 -7.83
N ALA A 73 0.19 6.92 -7.44
CA ALA A 73 0.39 8.21 -6.78
C ALA A 73 0.06 9.38 -7.72
N VAL A 74 0.45 9.29 -9.00
CA VAL A 74 0.08 10.26 -10.04
C VAL A 74 -1.44 10.25 -10.27
N ALA A 75 -2.06 9.08 -10.36
CA ALA A 75 -3.50 8.93 -10.53
C ALA A 75 -4.27 9.51 -9.32
N MET A 76 -3.82 9.21 -8.10
CA MET A 76 -4.40 9.74 -6.86
C MET A 76 -4.28 11.27 -6.78
N THR A 77 -3.15 11.84 -7.21
CA THR A 77 -2.93 13.30 -7.22
C THR A 77 -3.77 13.99 -8.29
N SER A 78 -3.89 13.38 -9.47
CA SER A 78 -4.65 13.94 -10.61
C SER A 78 -6.16 13.78 -10.44
N SER A 79 -6.60 12.75 -9.73
CA SER A 79 -8.00 12.40 -9.49
C SER A 79 -8.20 12.02 -8.02
N PRO A 80 -8.27 13.01 -7.12
CA PRO A 80 -8.35 12.78 -5.67
C PRO A 80 -9.65 12.10 -5.21
N SER A 81 -10.64 11.96 -6.10
CA SER A 81 -11.88 11.22 -5.84
C SER A 81 -11.79 9.73 -6.15
N SER A 82 -10.65 9.24 -6.66
CA SER A 82 -10.51 7.85 -7.07
C SER A 82 -10.06 6.95 -5.91
N PHE A 83 -11.03 6.36 -5.21
CA PHE A 83 -10.78 5.35 -4.18
C PHE A 83 -9.86 4.24 -4.68
N THR A 84 -10.07 3.79 -5.92
CA THR A 84 -9.25 2.75 -6.56
C THR A 84 -7.78 3.12 -6.63
N ALA A 85 -7.41 4.37 -6.92
CA ALA A 85 -6.01 4.77 -7.01
C ALA A 85 -5.34 4.76 -5.63
N ALA A 86 -6.04 5.25 -4.60
CA ALA A 86 -5.56 5.21 -3.22
C ALA A 86 -5.41 3.77 -2.72
N PHE A 87 -6.36 2.90 -3.07
CA PHE A 87 -6.33 1.48 -2.74
C PHE A 87 -5.15 0.76 -3.41
N VAL A 88 -4.97 0.93 -4.73
CA VAL A 88 -3.85 0.32 -5.47
C VAL A 88 -2.50 0.84 -4.95
N LEU A 89 -2.41 2.13 -4.62
CA LEU A 89 -1.20 2.71 -4.02
C LEU A 89 -0.88 2.04 -2.68
N SER A 90 -1.86 1.92 -1.80
CA SER A 90 -1.70 1.26 -0.49
C SER A 90 -1.27 -0.20 -0.64
N THR A 91 -1.96 -0.97 -1.49
CA THR A 91 -1.62 -2.36 -1.78
C THR A 91 -0.20 -2.49 -2.37
N SER A 92 0.20 -1.59 -3.27
CA SER A 92 1.54 -1.61 -3.89
C SER A 92 2.64 -1.31 -2.87
N VAL A 93 2.43 -0.37 -1.95
CA VAL A 93 3.39 -0.07 -0.86
C VAL A 93 3.55 -1.26 0.10
N VAL A 94 2.46 -1.94 0.46
CA VAL A 94 2.54 -3.18 1.26
C VAL A 94 3.34 -4.24 0.50
N PHE A 95 3.06 -4.41 -0.80
CA PHE A 95 3.76 -5.38 -1.62
C PHE A 95 5.26 -5.08 -1.74
N GLN A 96 5.62 -3.81 -1.90
CA GLN A 96 7.01 -3.35 -1.91
C GLN A 96 7.73 -3.74 -0.61
N GLY A 97 7.11 -3.51 0.55
CA GLY A 97 7.67 -3.92 1.84
C GLY A 97 7.84 -5.44 1.98
N CYS A 98 6.82 -6.21 1.61
CA CYS A 98 6.90 -7.69 1.62
C CYS A 98 8.00 -8.21 0.68
N TRP A 99 8.15 -7.60 -0.49
CA TRP A 99 9.17 -7.98 -1.46
C TRP A 99 10.59 -7.67 -0.94
N PHE A 100 10.80 -6.51 -0.32
CA PHE A 100 12.07 -6.17 0.34
C PHE A 100 12.46 -7.20 1.40
N MET A 101 11.50 -7.62 2.26
CA MET A 101 11.75 -8.67 3.25
C MET A 101 12.12 -10.00 2.59
N ASN A 102 11.39 -10.42 1.56
CA ASN A 102 11.66 -11.66 0.83
C ASN A 102 13.04 -11.65 0.14
N MET A 103 13.41 -10.52 -0.48
CA MET A 103 14.72 -10.32 -1.07
C MET A 103 15.81 -10.41 0.02
N GLY A 104 15.63 -9.74 1.16
CA GLY A 104 16.57 -9.82 2.28
C GLY A 104 16.78 -11.26 2.77
N PHE A 105 15.70 -12.05 2.92
CA PHE A 105 15.85 -13.46 3.28
C PHE A 105 16.55 -14.28 2.20
N THR A 106 16.20 -14.09 0.93
CA THR A 106 16.72 -14.94 -0.16
C THR A 106 18.18 -14.63 -0.50
N LEU A 107 18.56 -13.35 -0.45
CA LEU A 107 19.90 -12.91 -0.83
C LEU A 107 20.86 -12.88 0.36
N TRP A 108 20.42 -12.61 1.60
CA TRP A 108 21.32 -12.47 2.74
C TRP A 108 21.38 -13.71 3.66
N ASN A 109 20.52 -14.71 3.44
CA ASN A 109 20.48 -15.91 4.27
C ASN A 109 20.86 -17.19 3.48
N PRO A 110 22.02 -17.81 3.74
CA PRO A 110 22.52 -18.97 2.99
C PRO A 110 21.54 -20.15 2.80
N PRO A 111 20.68 -20.53 3.79
CA PRO A 111 19.73 -21.62 3.64
C PRO A 111 18.60 -21.35 2.63
N PHE A 112 18.34 -20.08 2.29
CA PHE A 112 17.27 -19.68 1.38
C PHE A 112 17.78 -19.45 -0.06
N VAL A 113 19.07 -19.65 -0.31
CA VAL A 113 19.67 -19.51 -1.64
C VAL A 113 19.22 -20.66 -2.56
N PRO A 114 18.84 -20.39 -3.83
CA PRO A 114 18.46 -21.42 -4.78
C PRO A 114 19.56 -22.45 -5.01
N LYS A 115 19.17 -23.71 -5.24
CA LYS A 115 20.11 -24.80 -5.54
C LYS A 115 20.95 -24.48 -6.78
N GLY A 116 22.27 -24.61 -6.66
CA GLY A 116 23.23 -24.28 -7.73
C GLY A 116 23.63 -22.81 -7.77
N CYS A 117 23.22 -22.01 -6.79
CA CYS A 117 23.74 -20.68 -6.53
C CYS A 117 24.37 -20.64 -5.13
N ALA A 118 25.40 -19.84 -4.97
CA ALA A 118 26.12 -19.69 -3.71
C ALA A 118 26.37 -18.21 -3.42
N MET A 119 26.36 -17.87 -2.14
CA MET A 119 26.85 -16.60 -1.64
C MET A 119 28.37 -16.59 -1.76
N ARG A 120 28.92 -15.85 -2.73
CA ARG A 120 30.37 -15.66 -2.81
C ARG A 120 30.77 -14.51 -1.89
N MET A 121 31.41 -14.84 -0.77
CA MET A 121 32.11 -13.86 0.05
C MET A 121 33.57 -13.83 -0.40
N ASP A 122 33.86 -13.22 -1.56
CA ASP A 122 35.24 -13.14 -2.04
C ASP A 122 36.03 -12.14 -1.18
N SER A 123 37.25 -12.54 -0.80
CA SER A 123 38.13 -11.87 0.15
C SER A 123 39.03 -10.79 -0.45
N ASP A 124 38.75 -10.30 -1.66
CA ASP A 124 39.54 -9.27 -2.34
C ASP A 124 38.67 -8.04 -2.69
N ASP A 125 38.80 -7.00 -1.86
CA ASP A 125 38.58 -5.56 -2.09
C ASP A 125 37.33 -5.00 -2.77
N ASN A 126 36.31 -5.80 -3.14
CA ASN A 126 35.04 -5.27 -3.65
C ASN A 126 33.84 -5.97 -3.00
N MET A 127 33.54 -5.56 -1.78
CA MET A 127 32.40 -5.99 -0.97
C MET A 127 31.05 -5.76 -1.68
N HIS A 128 30.57 -6.76 -2.42
CA HIS A 128 29.16 -6.96 -2.73
C HIS A 128 28.87 -8.46 -2.66
N GLY A 129 28.03 -8.86 -1.69
CA GLY A 129 27.60 -10.25 -1.49
C GLY A 129 26.63 -10.71 -2.58
N ALA A 130 27.10 -10.74 -3.82
CA ALA A 130 26.32 -11.16 -4.96
C ALA A 130 26.11 -12.69 -4.91
N VAL A 131 24.85 -13.12 -4.96
CA VAL A 131 24.51 -14.53 -5.15
C VAL A 131 24.86 -14.90 -6.59
N VAL A 132 25.92 -15.68 -6.77
CA VAL A 132 26.40 -16.14 -8.08
C VAL A 132 25.94 -17.57 -8.30
N CYS A 133 25.42 -17.85 -9.49
CA CYS A 133 25.01 -19.19 -9.91
C CYS A 133 26.08 -19.78 -10.84
N ASP A 134 26.47 -21.03 -10.60
CA ASP A 134 27.59 -21.67 -11.31
C ASP A 134 27.26 -22.03 -12.78
N THR A 135 25.97 -22.15 -13.10
CA THR A 135 25.51 -22.54 -14.44
C THR A 135 24.37 -21.65 -14.94
N ALA A 136 24.25 -21.50 -16.26
CA ALA A 136 23.15 -20.78 -16.90
C ALA A 136 21.79 -21.43 -16.58
N GLU A 137 21.74 -22.76 -16.44
CA GLU A 137 20.54 -23.50 -16.06
C GLU A 137 20.11 -23.19 -14.62
N ALA A 138 21.06 -23.15 -13.67
CA ALA A 138 20.78 -22.76 -12.29
C ALA A 138 20.28 -21.31 -12.20
N THR A 139 20.87 -20.40 -12.99
CA THR A 139 20.38 -19.01 -13.11
C THR A 139 18.93 -18.96 -13.61
N GLY A 140 18.60 -19.75 -14.63
CA GLY A 140 17.23 -19.84 -15.15
C GLY A 140 16.25 -20.32 -14.09
N ARG A 141 16.58 -21.41 -13.38
CA ARG A 141 15.76 -21.94 -12.28
C ARG A 141 15.56 -20.92 -11.15
N ALA A 142 16.62 -20.24 -10.74
CA ALA A 142 16.56 -19.21 -9.71
C ALA A 142 15.66 -18.03 -10.10
N LYS A 143 15.73 -17.56 -11.36
CA LYS A 143 14.84 -16.51 -11.87
C LYS A 143 13.38 -16.96 -11.93
N THR A 144 13.12 -18.22 -12.32
CA THR A 144 11.74 -18.76 -12.31
C THR A 144 11.18 -18.86 -10.89
N LEU A 145 12.01 -19.24 -9.91
CA LEU A 145 11.63 -19.24 -8.50
C LEU A 145 11.31 -17.82 -8.01
N ALA A 146 12.10 -16.82 -8.38
CA ALA A 146 11.84 -15.42 -8.04
C ALA A 146 10.49 -14.94 -8.61
N ASN A 147 10.18 -15.27 -9.87
CA ASN A 147 8.89 -14.93 -10.49
C ASN A 147 7.72 -15.63 -9.79
N LEU A 148 7.91 -16.88 -9.37
CA LEU A 148 6.91 -17.63 -8.62
C LEU A 148 6.68 -17.00 -7.23
N GLN A 149 7.74 -16.67 -6.50
CA GLN A 149 7.67 -15.95 -5.22
C GLN A 149 6.92 -14.62 -5.37
N PHE A 150 7.27 -13.84 -6.41
CA PHE A 150 6.62 -12.57 -6.71
C PHE A 150 5.12 -12.73 -6.91
N SER A 151 4.73 -13.70 -7.75
CA SER A 151 3.32 -14.00 -8.04
C SER A 151 2.57 -14.51 -6.81
N TRP A 152 3.22 -15.34 -5.98
CA TRP A 152 2.63 -15.88 -4.76
C TRP A 152 2.38 -14.78 -3.71
N ILE A 153 3.36 -13.90 -3.48
CA ILE A 153 3.22 -12.78 -2.55
C ILE A 153 2.12 -11.83 -3.04
N LEU A 154 2.11 -11.49 -4.34
CA LEU A 154 1.06 -10.65 -4.93
C LEU A 154 -0.32 -11.28 -4.74
N GLY A 155 -0.47 -12.56 -5.06
CA GLY A 155 -1.72 -13.30 -4.87
C GLY A 155 -2.17 -13.32 -3.42
N GLY A 156 -1.26 -13.56 -2.48
CA GLY A 156 -1.54 -13.54 -1.04
C GLY A 156 -2.02 -12.17 -0.55
N ILE A 157 -1.36 -11.10 -0.98
CA ILE A 157 -1.77 -9.72 -0.64
C ILE A 157 -3.15 -9.42 -1.22
N LEU A 158 -3.41 -9.74 -2.49
CA LEU A 158 -4.71 -9.48 -3.11
C LEU A 158 -5.85 -10.24 -2.43
N ILE A 159 -5.63 -11.52 -2.08
CA ILE A 159 -6.60 -12.32 -1.32
C ILE A 159 -6.83 -11.68 0.06
N PHE A 160 -5.75 -11.31 0.76
CA PHE A 160 -5.84 -10.69 2.07
C PHE A 160 -6.63 -9.38 2.01
N THR A 161 -6.27 -8.46 1.11
CA THR A 161 -6.94 -7.18 0.96
C THR A 161 -8.41 -7.37 0.53
N ALA A 162 -8.70 -8.27 -0.42
CA ALA A 162 -10.08 -8.57 -0.81
C ALA A 162 -10.90 -9.14 0.36
N SER A 163 -10.33 -10.05 1.15
CA SER A 163 -10.99 -10.63 2.33
C SER A 163 -11.27 -9.56 3.39
N LEU A 164 -10.34 -8.63 3.60
CA LEU A 164 -10.50 -7.51 4.53
C LEU A 164 -11.62 -6.58 4.05
N CYS A 165 -11.64 -6.24 2.76
CA CYS A 165 -12.71 -5.44 2.17
C CYS A 165 -14.08 -6.09 2.32
N MET A 166 -14.20 -7.40 2.06
CA MET A 166 -15.46 -8.13 2.24
C MET A 166 -15.89 -8.22 3.71
N ALA A 167 -14.95 -8.47 4.62
CA ALA A 167 -15.24 -8.57 6.06
C ALA A 167 -15.70 -7.23 6.64
N LEU A 168 -15.04 -6.13 6.25
CA LEU A 168 -15.45 -4.78 6.65
C LEU A 168 -16.80 -4.41 6.02
N GLY A 169 -16.98 -4.64 4.72
CA GLY A 169 -18.27 -4.40 4.05
C GLY A 169 -19.42 -5.19 4.66
N GLY A 170 -19.20 -6.47 4.96
CA GLY A 170 -20.18 -7.33 5.64
C GLY A 170 -20.52 -6.82 7.05
N LYS A 171 -19.50 -6.39 7.83
CA LYS A 171 -19.71 -5.76 9.13
C LYS A 171 -20.49 -4.46 9.03
N PHE A 172 -20.14 -3.56 8.12
CA PHE A 172 -20.87 -2.30 7.94
C PHE A 172 -22.33 -2.51 7.53
N VAL A 173 -22.59 -3.45 6.61
CA VAL A 173 -23.96 -3.81 6.21
C VAL A 173 -24.72 -4.41 7.38
N ASN A 174 -24.08 -5.28 8.17
CA ASN A 174 -24.70 -5.91 9.33
C ASN A 174 -24.99 -4.89 10.45
N THR A 175 -24.04 -3.99 10.75
CA THR A 175 -24.20 -2.90 11.73
C THR A 175 -25.28 -1.92 11.28
N ARG A 176 -25.33 -1.56 9.99
CA ARG A 176 -26.42 -0.71 9.45
C ARG A 176 -27.77 -1.40 9.63
N ARG A 177 -27.87 -2.69 9.29
CA ARG A 177 -29.11 -3.46 9.50
C ARG A 177 -29.49 -3.55 10.97
N LEU A 178 -28.54 -3.80 11.86
CA LEU A 178 -28.79 -3.85 13.31
C LEU A 178 -29.29 -2.50 13.82
N SER A 179 -28.69 -1.40 13.39
CA SER A 179 -29.16 -0.03 13.70
C SER A 179 -30.57 0.23 13.16
N GLU A 180 -30.91 -0.22 11.95
CA GLU A 180 -32.28 -0.11 11.42
C GLU A 180 -33.29 -0.95 12.23
N TYR A 181 -32.92 -2.16 12.65
CA TYR A 181 -33.76 -3.00 13.53
C TYR A 181 -33.91 -2.38 14.93
N GLU A 182 -32.85 -1.81 15.48
CA GLU A 182 -32.88 -1.13 16.79
C GLU A 182 -33.71 0.15 16.74
N GLN A 183 -33.64 0.93 15.65
CA GLN A 183 -34.51 2.08 15.41
C GLN A 183 -35.99 1.68 15.30
N LEU A 184 -36.30 0.53 14.69
CA LEU A 184 -37.66 -0.02 14.69
C LEU A 184 -38.10 -0.45 16.11
N GLN A 185 -37.19 -1.06 16.88
CA GLN A 185 -37.48 -1.47 18.25
C GLN A 185 -37.65 -0.26 19.18
N ILE A 186 -36.80 0.78 19.08
CA ILE A 186 -36.95 2.05 19.80
C ILE A 186 -38.25 2.73 19.39
N ARG A 187 -38.64 2.73 18.11
CA ARG A 187 -39.95 3.30 17.69
C ARG A 187 -41.14 2.51 18.26
N VAL A 188 -40.99 1.20 18.48
CA VAL A 188 -41.98 0.37 19.18
C VAL A 188 -41.92 0.58 20.71
N VAL A 189 -40.73 0.86 21.26
CA VAL A 189 -40.47 1.16 22.67
C VAL A 189 -40.74 2.64 23.02
N ASP A 190 -40.88 3.56 22.08
CA ASP A 190 -41.46 4.89 22.34
C ASP A 190 -42.97 4.80 22.69
N VAL A 191 -43.55 3.61 22.54
CA VAL A 191 -44.85 3.24 23.14
C VAL A 191 -44.68 2.79 24.62
N THR A 192 -43.46 2.53 25.12
CA THR A 192 -43.13 2.06 26.49
C THR A 192 -41.66 2.34 26.93
N PRO A 193 -41.36 3.20 27.93
CA PRO A 193 -40.00 3.71 28.13
C PRO A 193 -39.04 2.73 28.84
N ILE A 194 -37.75 2.66 28.44
CA ILE A 194 -36.55 2.35 29.26
C ILE A 194 -35.24 2.64 28.45
N SER A 195 -34.24 3.21 29.13
CA SER A 195 -32.94 3.70 28.65
C SER A 195 -31.79 2.69 28.76
N VAL A 196 -30.91 2.60 27.74
CA VAL A 196 -29.55 2.01 27.87
C VAL A 196 -28.55 2.78 26.99
N ASP A 197 -27.45 3.23 27.60
CA ASP A 197 -26.26 3.83 26.98
C ASP A 197 -25.21 2.76 26.63
N VAL A 198 -24.54 2.86 25.47
CA VAL A 198 -23.19 2.30 25.23
C VAL A 198 -22.41 3.19 24.25
N ASP A 199 -21.18 3.49 24.63
CA ASP A 199 -20.19 4.39 24.00
C ASP A 199 -19.17 3.57 23.18
N ASP A 200 -18.75 4.04 21.99
CA ASP A 200 -17.84 3.30 21.11
C ASP A 200 -16.88 4.22 20.31
N SER A 201 -15.86 4.73 21.01
CA SER A 201 -14.88 5.73 20.56
C SER A 201 -13.84 5.23 19.55
N ALA A 202 -13.74 3.91 19.29
CA ALA A 202 -12.87 3.35 18.26
C ALA A 202 -13.48 3.43 16.84
N THR A 203 -14.79 3.69 16.76
CA THR A 203 -15.60 3.73 15.53
C THR A 203 -15.38 5.03 14.74
N ALA A 204 -14.91 6.10 15.40
CA ALA A 204 -14.76 7.42 14.80
C ALA A 204 -13.66 7.50 13.72
N ALA A 205 -12.55 6.76 13.87
CA ALA A 205 -11.44 6.79 12.92
C ALA A 205 -11.76 6.07 11.60
N ALA A 206 -12.49 4.95 11.67
CA ALA A 206 -12.97 4.24 10.49
C ALA A 206 -14.20 4.92 9.87
N ALA A 207 -15.06 5.55 10.69
CA ALA A 207 -16.19 6.35 10.23
C ALA A 207 -15.74 7.63 9.51
N ALA A 208 -14.61 8.24 9.88
CA ALA A 208 -14.07 9.42 9.18
C ALA A 208 -13.67 9.09 7.73
N ALA A 209 -13.11 7.90 7.49
CA ALA A 209 -12.77 7.43 6.14
C ALA A 209 -14.03 7.16 5.29
N ALA A 210 -15.09 6.60 5.89
CA ALA A 210 -16.36 6.32 5.21
C ALA A 210 -17.28 7.55 5.09
N ALA A 211 -17.22 8.51 6.02
CA ALA A 211 -17.99 9.77 5.98
C ALA A 211 -17.45 10.74 4.92
N GLY A 212 -16.15 10.67 4.62
CA GLY A 212 -15.57 11.36 3.45
C GLY A 212 -16.20 10.93 2.13
N GLU A 213 -16.61 9.65 2.01
CA GLU A 213 -17.30 9.13 0.82
C GLU A 213 -18.77 9.57 0.74
N ALA A 214 -19.47 9.71 1.86
CA ALA A 214 -20.87 10.15 1.88
C ALA A 214 -21.02 11.66 1.58
N GLN A 215 -20.14 12.51 2.13
CA GLN A 215 -20.21 13.96 1.93
C GLN A 215 -19.83 14.35 0.49
N PHE A 216 -18.83 13.69 -0.11
CA PHE A 216 -18.42 13.95 -1.49
C PHE A 216 -19.47 13.48 -2.52
N TYR A 217 -20.20 12.39 -2.22
CA TYR A 217 -21.29 11.90 -3.09
C TYR A 217 -22.54 12.79 -3.03
N ILE A 218 -22.87 13.34 -1.85
CA ILE A 218 -24.01 14.25 -1.67
C ILE A 218 -23.73 15.64 -2.29
N ASP A 219 -22.52 16.17 -2.15
CA ASP A 219 -22.17 17.50 -2.67
C ASP A 219 -22.15 17.54 -4.22
N LYS A 220 -21.71 16.45 -4.87
CA LYS A 220 -21.77 16.32 -6.33
C LYS A 220 -23.21 16.22 -6.86
N HIS A 221 -24.12 15.62 -6.11
CA HIS A 221 -25.53 15.47 -6.51
C HIS A 221 -26.40 16.69 -6.21
N LEU A 222 -26.05 17.50 -5.20
CA LEU A 222 -26.71 18.77 -4.90
C LEU A 222 -26.32 19.89 -5.88
N VAL A 223 -25.05 19.98 -6.28
CA VAL A 223 -24.59 21.01 -7.23
C VAL A 223 -25.13 20.76 -8.66
N SER A 224 -25.37 19.51 -9.05
CA SER A 224 -25.94 19.18 -10.37
C SER A 224 -27.45 19.47 -10.49
N ASN A 225 -28.14 19.80 -9.39
CA ASN A 225 -29.59 20.01 -9.37
C ASN A 225 -29.98 21.49 -9.12
N GLN A 226 -28.99 22.40 -9.14
CA GLN A 226 -29.19 23.85 -8.99
C GLN A 226 -28.60 24.69 -10.14
N ALA A 227 -28.30 24.08 -11.30
CA ALA A 227 -27.92 24.80 -12.53
C ALA A 227 -28.85 24.40 -13.69
#